data_AF-A0A7K4DLS3-F1
#
_entry.id   AF-A0A7K4DLS3-F1
#
_cell.length_a   1.000
_cell.length_b   1.000
_cell.length_c   1.000
_cell.angle_alpha   90.00
_cell.angle_beta   90.00
_cell.angle_gamma   90.00
#
_symmetry.space_group_name_H-M   'P 1'
#
loop_
_entity.id
_entity.type
_entity.pdbx_description
1 polymer ?
#
loop_
_entity_poly.entity_id
_entity_poly.type
_entity_poly.pdbx_seq_one_letter_code
_entity_poly.pdbx_strand_id
1 'polypeptide(L)'
;MQLNVKIIDYGFSDSLKSYYVTYRITGLNGEELSHLEVLLEDPVTVKDDELYLNVYFEKEYYPFGTEDSKTRLEDYQAREEIEMTAYLLALLQDH
;
A
#
# COMPACT_ATOMS: atom_id res chain seq x y z
N MET A 1 -10.08 -15.55 7.57
CA MET A 1 -10.04 -14.49 6.54
C MET A 1 -8.64 -14.45 5.97
N GLN A 2 -8.49 -14.10 4.69
CA GLN A 2 -7.16 -13.93 4.08
C GLN A 2 -7.08 -12.51 3.53
N LEU A 3 -6.39 -11.64 4.28
CA LEU A 3 -6.04 -10.30 3.84
C LEU A 3 -5.28 -10.40 2.51
N ASN A 4 -5.67 -9.60 1.53
CA ASN A 4 -5.01 -9.56 0.23
C ASN A 4 -4.70 -8.12 -0.15
N VAL A 5 -3.42 -7.86 -0.41
CA VAL A 5 -2.89 -6.56 -0.80
C VAL A 5 -2.37 -6.66 -2.23
N LYS A 6 -2.77 -5.71 -3.06
CA LYS A 6 -2.31 -5.61 -4.45
C LYS A 6 -1.90 -4.20 -4.79
N ILE A 7 -0.75 -4.03 -5.45
CA ILE A 7 -0.38 -2.75 -6.04
C ILE A 7 -1.18 -2.58 -7.32
N ILE A 8 -1.95 -1.50 -7.41
CA ILE A 8 -2.81 -1.21 -8.57
C ILE A 8 -2.32 -0.02 -9.39
N ASP A 9 -1.51 0.85 -8.78
CA ASP A 9 -0.88 1.97 -9.47
C ASP A 9 0.40 2.39 -8.71
N TYR A 10 1.35 2.98 -9.43
CA TYR A 10 2.59 3.51 -8.86
C TYR A 10 3.26 4.44 -9.87
N GLY A 11 4.00 5.42 -9.36
CA GLY A 11 4.76 6.30 -10.24
C GLY A 11 5.23 7.57 -9.56
N PHE A 12 5.43 8.60 -10.37
CA PHE A 12 5.71 9.95 -9.91
C PHE A 12 4.50 10.84 -10.22
N SER A 13 3.96 11.51 -9.21
CA SER A 13 2.88 12.47 -9.36
C SER A 13 3.45 13.85 -9.62
N ASP A 14 3.23 14.38 -10.82
CA ASP A 14 3.69 15.72 -11.18
C ASP A 14 3.00 16.85 -10.41
N SER A 15 1.75 16.63 -9.99
CA SER A 15 0.98 17.61 -9.21
C SER A 15 1.44 17.67 -7.76
N LEU A 16 1.76 16.52 -7.16
CA LEU A 16 2.21 16.42 -5.77
C LEU A 16 3.74 16.51 -5.64
N LYS A 17 4.47 16.41 -6.76
CA LYS A 17 5.93 16.36 -6.83
C LYS A 17 6.54 15.26 -5.94
N SER A 18 5.85 14.13 -5.84
CA SER A 18 6.24 12.99 -5.01
C SER A 18 6.06 11.67 -5.75
N TYR A 19 6.85 10.66 -5.38
CA TYR A 19 6.61 9.30 -5.81
C TYR A 19 5.47 8.69 -5.01
N TYR A 20 4.75 7.73 -5.59
CA TYR A 20 3.63 7.09 -4.92
C TYR A 20 3.50 5.61 -5.29
N VAL A 21 2.86 4.87 -4.39
CA VAL A 21 2.32 3.53 -4.63
C VAL A 21 0.90 3.49 -4.08
N THR A 22 -0.03 2.99 -4.90
CA THR A 22 -1.42 2.77 -4.52
C THR A 22 -1.67 1.29 -4.32
N TYR A 23 -2.06 0.93 -3.10
CA TYR A 23 -2.42 -0.43 -2.71
C TYR A 23 -3.93 -0.56 -2.65
N ARG A 24 -4.46 -1.65 -3.22
CA ARG A 24 -5.83 -2.12 -3.03
C ARG A 24 -5.81 -3.26 -2.02
N ILE A 25 -6.57 -3.11 -0.96
CA ILE A 25 -6.64 -4.04 0.16
C ILE A 25 -8.05 -4.60 0.23
N THR A 26 -8.13 -5.92 0.29
CA THR A 26 -9.40 -6.68 0.27
C THR A 26 -9.36 -7.81 1.29
N GLY A 27 -10.53 -8.34 1.64
CA GLY A 27 -10.65 -9.41 2.62
C GLY A 27 -10.62 -8.94 4.07
N LEU A 28 -10.87 -7.65 4.29
CA LEU A 28 -11.13 -7.04 5.59
C LEU A 28 -12.64 -7.04 5.88
N ASN A 29 -13.02 -7.12 7.14
CA ASN A 29 -14.40 -6.86 7.57
C ASN A 29 -14.60 -5.38 7.95
N GLY A 30 -15.85 -4.96 8.17
CA GLY A 30 -16.16 -3.55 8.44
C GLY A 30 -15.51 -2.96 9.70
N GLU A 31 -15.26 -3.79 10.72
CA GLU A 31 -14.55 -3.34 11.93
C GLU A 31 -13.07 -3.10 11.63
N GLU A 32 -12.41 -4.04 10.95
CA GLU A 32 -11.01 -3.93 10.55
C GLU A 32 -10.77 -2.77 9.58
N LEU A 33 -11.69 -2.54 8.63
CA LEU A 33 -11.65 -1.38 7.71
C LEU A 33 -11.70 -0.06 8.48
N SER A 34 -12.65 0.07 9.39
CA SER A 34 -12.81 1.27 10.24
C SER A 34 -11.59 1.49 11.12
N HIS A 35 -10.98 0.40 11.61
CA HIS A 35 -9.79 0.46 12.43
C HIS A 35 -8.59 0.97 11.65
N LEU A 36 -8.33 0.40 10.47
CA LEU A 36 -7.24 0.83 9.59
C LEU A 36 -7.42 2.26 9.09
N GLU A 37 -8.65 2.71 8.79
CA GLU A 37 -8.93 4.10 8.39
C GLU A 37 -8.50 5.13 9.46
N VAL A 38 -8.51 4.75 10.74
CA VAL A 38 -8.08 5.62 11.85
C VAL A 38 -6.58 5.52 12.13
N LEU A 39 -5.99 4.32 11.96
CA LEU A 39 -4.57 4.11 12.26
C LEU A 39 -3.61 4.54 11.14
N LEU A 40 -4.05 4.47 9.88
CA LEU A 40 -3.22 4.80 8.74
C LEU A 40 -3.09 6.33 8.62
N GLU A 41 -1.85 6.81 8.66
CA GLU A 41 -1.54 8.25 8.50
C GLU A 41 -1.63 8.70 7.02
N ASP A 42 -1.37 7.78 6.10
CA ASP A 42 -1.42 8.01 4.67
C ASP A 42 -2.87 8.14 4.14
N PRO A 43 -3.10 8.83 3.01
CA PRO A 43 -4.43 8.96 2.45
C PRO A 43 -5.09 7.62 2.12
N VAL A 44 -6.24 7.38 2.75
CA VAL A 44 -7.07 6.21 2.55
C VAL A 44 -8.39 6.60 1.86
N THR A 45 -8.89 5.71 1.01
CA THR A 45 -10.26 5.77 0.49
C THR A 45 -10.91 4.40 0.65
N VAL A 46 -12.00 4.33 1.41
CA VAL A 46 -12.83 3.12 1.52
C VAL A 46 -13.95 3.18 0.48
N LYS A 47 -14.11 2.10 -0.29
CA LYS A 47 -15.22 1.91 -1.23
C LYS A 47 -15.73 0.48 -1.10
N ASP A 48 -17.02 0.35 -0.77
CA ASP A 48 -17.64 -0.94 -0.45
C ASP A 48 -16.84 -1.67 0.64
N ASP A 49 -16.31 -2.86 0.36
CA ASP A 49 -15.50 -3.68 1.27
C ASP A 49 -13.99 -3.63 0.92
N GLU A 50 -13.55 -2.54 0.30
CA GLU A 50 -12.18 -2.38 -0.19
C GLU A 50 -11.55 -1.08 0.32
N LEU A 51 -10.28 -1.19 0.71
CA LEU A 51 -9.47 -0.07 1.16
C LEU A 51 -8.40 0.24 0.12
N TYR A 52 -8.35 1.51 -0.29
CA TYR A 52 -7.35 2.03 -1.21
C TYR A 52 -6.40 2.93 -0.43
N LEU A 53 -5.13 2.55 -0.34
CA LEU A 53 -4.10 3.25 0.42
C LEU A 53 -3.08 3.85 -0.54
N ASN A 54 -2.87 5.17 -0.47
CA ASN A 54 -1.88 5.88 -1.25
C ASN A 54 -0.69 6.29 -0.37
N VAL A 55 0.44 5.61 -0.54
CA VAL A 55 1.68 5.94 0.18
C VAL A 55 2.57 6.79 -0.70
N TYR A 56 3.13 7.86 -0.13
CA TYR A 56 4.04 8.77 -0.84
C TYR A 56 5.47 8.61 -0.37
N PHE A 57 6.41 8.70 -1.31
CA PHE A 57 7.82 8.46 -1.06
C PHE A 57 8.68 9.62 -1.56
N GLU A 58 9.72 9.94 -0.80
CA GLU A 58 10.88 10.62 -1.37
C GLU A 58 11.61 9.69 -2.33
N LYS A 59 12.35 10.26 -3.28
CA LYS A 59 13.02 9.52 -4.35
C LYS A 59 13.89 8.36 -3.84
N GLU A 60 14.57 8.56 -2.71
CA GLU A 60 15.53 7.61 -2.15
C GLU A 60 14.84 6.38 -1.51
N TYR A 61 13.58 6.53 -1.09
CA TYR A 61 12.79 5.47 -0.47
C TYR A 61 11.78 4.85 -1.43
N TYR A 62 11.68 5.35 -2.67
CA TYR A 62 10.74 4.83 -3.64
C TYR A 62 11.14 3.42 -4.10
N PRO A 63 10.28 2.39 -3.89
CA PRO A 63 10.66 0.99 -4.11
C PRO A 63 10.98 0.66 -5.57
N PHE A 64 10.45 1.44 -6.52
CA PHE A 64 10.65 1.25 -7.96
C PHE A 64 11.59 2.30 -8.59
N GLY A 65 12.42 2.95 -7.76
CA GLY A 65 13.33 4.02 -8.19
C GLY A 65 14.64 3.56 -8.82
N THR A 66 15.05 2.31 -8.59
CA THR A 66 16.37 1.78 -9.00
C THR A 66 16.33 1.14 -10.38
N GLU A 67 17.48 1.05 -11.06
CA GLU A 67 17.55 0.32 -12.33
C GLU A 67 17.26 -1.18 -12.17
N ASP A 68 17.67 -1.78 -11.05
CA ASP A 68 17.39 -3.20 -10.74
C ASP A 68 15.88 -3.46 -10.67
N SER A 69 15.15 -2.57 -9.98
CA SER A 69 13.68 -2.67 -9.87
C SER A 69 12.96 -2.62 -11.22
N LYS A 70 13.54 -1.95 -12.24
CA LYS A 70 12.96 -1.91 -13.59
C LYS A 70 13.13 -3.24 -14.32
N THR A 71 14.20 -3.98 -14.05
CA THR A 71 14.45 -5.29 -14.66
C THR A 71 13.70 -6.42 -13.97
N ARG A 72 13.39 -6.26 -12.67
CA ARG A 72 12.77 -7.27 -11.81
C ARG A 72 11.50 -6.74 -11.14
N LEU A 73 10.72 -5.97 -11.89
CA LEU A 73 9.56 -5.24 -11.36
C LEU A 73 8.59 -6.15 -10.62
N GLU A 74 8.30 -7.33 -11.16
CA GLU A 74 7.38 -8.30 -10.54
C GLU A 74 7.87 -8.76 -9.15
N ASP A 75 9.18 -8.99 -8.99
CA ASP A 75 9.76 -9.38 -7.69
C ASP A 75 9.62 -8.25 -6.67
N TYR A 76 9.87 -7.01 -7.10
CA TYR A 76 9.74 -5.83 -6.25
C TYR A 76 8.27 -5.57 -5.87
N GLN A 77 7.34 -5.71 -6.82
CA GLN A 77 5.91 -5.59 -6.53
C GLN A 77 5.46 -6.67 -5.54
N ALA A 78 5.84 -7.92 -5.76
CA ALA A 78 5.50 -9.02 -4.84
C ALA A 78 6.07 -8.78 -3.44
N ARG A 79 7.30 -8.27 -3.35
CA ARG A 79 7.92 -7.92 -2.08
C ARG A 79 7.16 -6.80 -1.37
N GLU A 80 6.84 -5.72 -2.06
CA GLU A 80 6.07 -4.59 -1.49
C GLU A 80 4.68 -5.02 -1.03
N GLU A 81 4.00 -5.90 -1.78
CA GLU A 81 2.71 -6.46 -1.36
C GLU A 81 2.82 -7.30 -0.08
N ILE A 82 3.91 -8.08 0.07
CA ILE A 82 4.18 -8.87 1.29
C ILE A 82 4.50 -7.94 2.46
N GLU A 83 5.37 -6.95 2.26
CA GLU A 83 5.75 -6.00 3.31
C GLU A 83 4.53 -5.18 3.79
N MET A 84 3.71 -4.69 2.86
CA MET A 84 2.47 -3.98 3.19
C MET A 84 1.45 -4.88 3.89
N THR A 85 1.31 -6.15 3.48
CA THR A 85 0.47 -7.12 4.17
C THR A 85 0.92 -7.30 5.63
N ALA A 86 2.22 -7.46 5.85
CA ALA A 86 2.78 -7.63 7.20
C ALA A 86 2.56 -6.38 8.07
N TYR A 87 2.76 -5.19 7.50
CA TYR A 87 2.50 -3.91 8.17
C TYR A 87 1.03 -3.78 8.61
N LEU A 88 0.08 -4.02 7.72
CA LEU A 88 -1.35 -3.93 8.03
C LEU A 88 -1.78 -4.97 9.07
N LEU A 89 -1.25 -6.20 8.99
CA LEU A 89 -1.52 -7.23 10.00
C LEU A 89 -0.97 -6.85 11.38
N ALA A 90 0.21 -6.20 11.44
CA ALA A 90 0.76 -5.72 12.71
C ALA A 90 -0.15 -4.64 13.33
N LEU A 91 -0.61 -3.67 12.53
CA LEU A 91 -1.55 -2.65 12.99
C LEU A 91 -2.86 -3.25 13.53
N LEU A 92 -3.38 -4.29 12.88
CA LEU A 92 -4.60 -4.97 13.30
C LEU A 92 -4.42 -5.88 14.52
N GLN A 93 -3.19 -6.32 14.83
CA GLN A 93 -2.91 -7.21 15.97
C GLN A 93 -2.55 -6.47 17.26
N ASP A 94 -2.06 -5.24 17.15
CA ASP A 94 -1.69 -4.41 18.31
C ASP A 94 -2.91 -3.77 19.00
N HIS A 95 -4.13 -4.09 18.56
CA HIS A 95 -5.41 -3.59 19.09
C HIS A 95 -6.51 -4.67 19.13
#